data_AF-A0AAV0QJW3-F1
#
_entry.id   AF-A0AAV0QJW3-F1
#
_cell.length_a   1.000
_cell.length_b   1.000
_cell.length_c   1.000
_cell.angle_alpha   90.00
_cell.angle_beta   90.00
_cell.angle_gamma   90.00
#
_symmetry.space_group_name_H-M   'P 1'
#
loop_
_entity.id
_entity.type
_entity.pdbx_description
1 polymer ?
#
loop_
_entity_poly.entity_id
_entity_poly.type
_entity_poly.pdbx_seq_one_letter_code
_entity_poly.pdbx_strand_id
1 'polypeptide(L)'
;MLSGHNKGCPVLDTGKFPTLVSHQESLEAKVNEVKATVKFQLKKVLCMGVAVGNLDMDDKQVFQNVQMSINFLVSLLKKNWQNVKVLNLKTTMGTPVRIF
;
A
#
# COMPACT_ATOMS: atom_id res chain seq x y z
N MET A 1 30.72 6.87 -33.47
CA MET A 1 30.87 6.94 -31.99
C MET A 1 29.65 7.71 -31.50
N LEU A 2 28.67 7.19 -30.75
CA LEU A 2 28.48 5.97 -29.96
C LEU A 2 27.06 5.45 -30.23
N SER A 3 26.92 4.13 -30.29
CA SER A 3 25.70 3.40 -30.63
C SER A 3 24.49 3.76 -29.77
N GLY A 4 23.33 3.87 -30.42
CA GLY A 4 22.04 3.75 -29.77
C GLY A 4 21.91 2.38 -29.11
N HIS A 5 21.78 2.39 -27.78
CA HIS A 5 21.21 1.27 -27.04
C HIS A 5 19.84 1.70 -26.55
N ASN A 6 18.84 1.30 -27.32
CA ASN A 6 17.47 1.14 -26.87
C ASN A 6 17.46 0.17 -25.67
N LYS A 7 17.57 0.70 -24.45
CA LYS A 7 17.17 -0.01 -23.24
C LYS A 7 15.73 0.38 -23.00
N GLY A 8 14.79 -0.44 -23.49
CA GLY A 8 13.41 -0.37 -23.05
C GLY A 8 13.39 -0.44 -21.53
N CYS A 9 13.17 0.70 -20.87
CA CYS A 9 13.14 0.79 -19.42
C CYS A 9 11.89 0.04 -18.93
N PRO A 10 12.03 -1.12 -18.23
CA PRO A 10 10.88 -1.94 -17.82
C PRO A 10 10.02 -1.27 -16.73
N VAL A 11 10.47 -0.14 -16.18
CA VAL A 11 9.85 0.50 -15.01
C VAL A 11 8.51 1.16 -15.36
N LEU A 12 8.37 1.66 -16.59
CA LEU A 12 7.16 2.34 -17.05
C LEU A 12 5.98 1.36 -17.27
N ASP A 13 6.27 0.13 -17.70
CA ASP A 13 5.27 -0.91 -17.95
C ASP A 13 4.63 -1.41 -16.63
N THR A 14 5.38 -1.36 -15.52
CA THR A 14 4.87 -1.65 -14.17
C THR A 14 4.02 -0.54 -13.53
N GLY A 15 3.75 0.57 -14.21
CA GLY A 15 2.90 1.66 -13.69
C GLY A 15 3.45 2.34 -12.43
N LYS A 16 4.76 2.21 -12.15
CA LYS A 16 5.43 2.83 -11.00
C LYS A 16 6.16 4.07 -11.49
N PHE A 17 5.50 5.23 -11.37
CA PHE A 17 6.19 6.50 -11.56
C PHE A 17 7.23 6.69 -10.44
N PRO A 18 8.47 7.09 -10.77
CA PRO A 18 9.49 7.38 -9.77
C PRO A 18 8.96 8.41 -8.76
N THR A 19 9.14 8.13 -7.47
CA THR A 19 8.85 9.13 -6.44
C THR A 19 9.87 10.26 -6.56
N LEU A 20 9.44 11.52 -6.48
CA LEU A 20 10.34 12.68 -6.51
C LEU A 20 11.29 12.59 -5.31
N VAL A 21 12.60 12.56 -5.57
CA VAL A 21 13.65 12.57 -4.55
C VAL A 21 14.40 13.89 -4.64
N SER A 22 14.47 14.63 -3.53
CA SER A 22 15.30 15.84 -3.42
C SER A 22 16.73 15.46 -3.07
N HIS A 23 17.74 16.24 -3.51
CA HIS A 23 19.18 15.95 -3.28
C HIS A 23 19.61 15.97 -1.81
N GLN A 24 18.73 16.38 -0.89
CA GLN A 24 19.02 16.55 0.53
C GLN A 24 18.67 15.31 1.38
N GLU A 25 17.95 14.33 0.83
CA GLU A 25 17.53 13.12 1.55
C GLU A 25 18.27 11.87 1.01
N SER A 26 18.70 10.99 1.92
CA SER A 26 19.27 9.69 1.52
C SER A 26 18.17 8.81 0.91
N LEU A 27 18.46 8.21 -0.25
CA LEU A 27 17.54 7.28 -0.92
C LEU A 27 17.14 6.10 -0.02
N GLU A 28 18.05 5.62 0.82
CA GLU A 28 17.77 4.49 1.72
C GLU A 28 16.71 4.82 2.77
N ALA A 29 16.77 6.03 3.34
CA ALA A 29 15.77 6.50 4.29
C ALA A 29 14.38 6.61 3.63
N LYS A 30 14.32 7.18 2.42
CA LYS A 30 13.06 7.32 1.68
C LYS A 30 12.47 5.97 1.30
N VAL A 31 13.30 5.01 0.94
CA VAL A 31 12.86 3.64 0.62
C VAL A 31 12.27 2.97 1.87
N ASN A 32 12.87 3.16 3.05
CA ASN A 32 12.33 2.61 4.29
C ASN A 32 11.00 3.27 4.69
N GLU A 33 10.87 4.58 4.54
CA GLU A 33 9.59 5.27 4.75
C GLU A 33 8.50 4.77 3.79
N VAL A 34 8.83 4.64 2.51
CA VAL A 34 7.87 4.16 1.51
C VAL A 34 7.49 2.69 1.75
N LYS A 35 8.41 1.86 2.26
CA LYS A 35 8.11 0.47 2.67
C LYS A 35 7.21 0.40 3.90
N ALA A 36 7.38 1.32 4.86
CA ALA A 36 6.57 1.40 6.06
C ALA A 36 5.22 2.12 5.84
N THR A 37 5.08 2.84 4.71
CA THR A 37 3.87 3.58 4.37
C THR A 37 2.91 2.73 3.56
N VAL A 38 1.70 2.62 4.07
CA VAL A 38 0.60 1.93 3.41
C VAL A 38 -0.09 2.86 2.41
N LYS A 39 0.05 2.60 1.10
CA LYS A 39 -0.60 3.40 0.04
C LYS A 39 -1.89 2.77 -0.46
N PHE A 40 -3.01 3.43 -0.18
CA PHE A 40 -4.31 3.12 -0.79
C PHE A 40 -4.39 3.81 -2.16
N GLN A 41 -4.20 3.07 -3.26
CA GLN A 41 -4.43 3.58 -4.60
C GLN A 41 -5.82 3.16 -5.09
N LEU A 42 -6.76 4.11 -5.10
CA LEU A 42 -8.08 3.89 -5.69
C LEU A 42 -7.94 3.59 -7.18
N LYS A 43 -8.08 2.31 -7.55
CA LYS A 43 -8.27 1.89 -8.94
C LYS A 43 -9.77 1.90 -9.26
N LYS A 44 -10.14 1.69 -10.54
CA LYS A 44 -11.54 1.55 -10.98
C LYS A 44 -12.29 0.35 -10.34
N VAL A 45 -11.63 -0.40 -9.45
CA VAL A 45 -12.15 -1.55 -8.70
C VAL A 45 -12.14 -1.22 -7.21
N LEU A 46 -13.23 -1.55 -6.51
CA LEU A 46 -13.43 -1.23 -5.09
C LEU A 46 -12.72 -2.20 -4.13
N CYS A 47 -12.15 -3.30 -4.63
CA CYS A 47 -11.47 -4.31 -3.83
C CYS A 47 -9.97 -4.01 -3.82
N MET A 48 -9.43 -3.65 -2.65
CA MET A 48 -8.00 -3.39 -2.48
C MET A 48 -7.46 -4.22 -1.32
N GLY A 49 -6.40 -5.00 -1.60
CA GLY A 49 -5.65 -5.73 -0.59
C GLY A 49 -4.47 -4.89 -0.12
N VAL A 50 -4.34 -4.74 1.20
CA VAL A 50 -3.35 -3.85 1.80
C VAL A 50 -2.68 -4.54 2.98
N ALA A 51 -1.34 -4.46 3.05
CA ALA A 51 -0.57 -4.99 4.17
C ALA A 51 -0.58 -3.97 5.32
N VAL A 52 -0.98 -4.42 6.51
CA VAL A 52 -1.18 -3.58 7.70
C VAL A 52 -0.19 -3.93 8.84
N GLY A 53 0.67 -4.93 8.64
CA GLY A 53 1.67 -5.34 9.62
C GLY A 53 2.61 -6.44 9.12
N ASN A 54 3.72 -6.62 9.84
CA ASN A 54 4.73 -7.67 9.63
C ASN A 54 4.75 -8.63 10.84
N LEU A 55 5.43 -9.77 10.71
CA LEU A 55 5.53 -10.77 11.77
C LEU A 55 6.29 -10.28 13.02
N ASP A 56 7.20 -9.33 12.86
CA ASP A 56 8.00 -8.75 13.95
C ASP A 56 7.28 -7.62 14.72
N MET A 57 6.04 -7.29 14.38
CA MET A 57 5.24 -6.25 15.07
C MET A 57 4.42 -6.83 16.21
N ASP A 58 4.25 -6.07 17.30
CA ASP A 58 3.41 -6.43 18.44
C ASP A 58 1.92 -6.41 18.05
N ASP A 59 1.14 -7.33 18.63
CA ASP A 59 -0.30 -7.46 18.36
C ASP A 59 -1.09 -6.16 18.59
N LYS A 60 -0.70 -5.35 19.59
CA LYS A 60 -1.36 -4.07 19.87
C LYS A 60 -1.10 -3.06 18.76
N GLN A 61 0.11 -3.03 18.22
CA GLN A 61 0.46 -2.14 17.11
C GLN A 61 -0.27 -2.56 15.84
N VAL A 62 -0.36 -3.86 15.56
CA VAL A 62 -1.10 -4.40 14.41
C VAL A 62 -2.58 -4.02 14.51
N PHE A 63 -3.20 -4.16 15.70
CA PHE A 63 -4.59 -3.77 15.90
C PHE A 63 -4.84 -2.27 15.62
N GLN A 64 -3.96 -1.40 16.14
CA GLN A 64 -4.03 0.04 15.86
C GLN A 64 -3.86 0.34 14.37
N ASN A 65 -2.93 -0.32 13.69
CA ASN A 65 -2.70 -0.14 12.25
C ASN A 65 -3.90 -0.58 11.42
N VAL A 66 -4.56 -1.68 11.79
CA VAL A 66 -5.81 -2.15 11.15
C VAL A 66 -6.91 -1.11 11.30
N GLN A 67 -7.13 -0.60 12.51
CA GLN A 67 -8.18 0.38 12.78
C GLN A 67 -7.94 1.69 12.03
N MET A 68 -6.71 2.21 12.03
CA MET A 68 -6.34 3.41 11.27
C MET A 68 -6.55 3.22 9.76
N SER A 69 -6.16 2.06 9.23
CA SER A 69 -6.30 1.71 7.82
C SER A 69 -7.76 1.67 7.37
N ILE A 70 -8.65 1.09 8.19
CA ILE A 70 -10.09 1.03 7.91
C ILE A 70 -10.71 2.42 7.97
N ASN A 71 -10.38 3.21 8.99
CA ASN A 71 -10.92 4.56 9.15
C ASN A 71 -10.51 5.48 7.99
N PHE A 72 -9.26 5.38 7.54
CA PHE A 72 -8.78 6.11 6.37
C PHE A 72 -9.49 5.65 5.08
N LEU A 73 -9.71 4.35 4.91
CA LEU A 73 -10.44 3.83 3.76
C LEU A 73 -11.89 4.35 3.73
N VAL A 74 -12.57 4.33 4.86
CA VAL A 74 -13.96 4.80 4.99
C VAL A 74 -14.07 6.30 4.73
N SER A 75 -13.07 7.10 5.11
CA SER A 75 -13.09 8.55 4.87
C SER A 75 -12.90 8.92 3.39
N LEU A 76 -12.30 8.04 2.58
CA LEU A 76 -12.15 8.26 1.14
C LEU A 76 -13.43 7.98 0.34
N LEU A 77 -14.40 7.24 0.91
CA LEU A 77 -15.63 6.84 0.23
C LEU A 77 -16.74 7.87 0.46
N LYS A 78 -17.36 8.36 -0.62
CA LYS A 78 -18.45 9.37 -0.57
C LYS A 78 -19.68 8.99 0.25
N LYS A 79 -19.89 7.69 0.52
CA LYS A 79 -20.97 7.16 1.36
C LYS A 79 -20.45 6.38 2.58
N ASN A 80 -19.16 6.53 2.90
CA ASN A 80 -18.48 5.91 4.03
C ASN A 80 -18.78 4.41 4.15
N TRP A 81 -19.34 3.98 5.29
CA TRP A 81 -19.65 2.59 5.62
C TRP A 81 -20.71 1.95 4.74
N GLN A 82 -21.63 2.71 4.12
CA GLN A 82 -22.64 2.13 3.22
C GLN A 82 -22.02 1.55 1.94
N ASN A 83 -20.82 2.00 1.56
CA ASN A 83 -20.10 1.49 0.41
C ASN A 83 -19.16 0.32 0.76
N VAL A 84 -19.07 -0.06 2.03
CA VAL A 84 -18.28 -1.20 2.51
C VAL A 84 -19.24 -2.35 2.79
N LYS A 85 -19.29 -3.35 1.91
CA LYS A 85 -20.18 -4.50 2.07
C LYS A 85 -19.56 -5.64 2.90
N VAL A 86 -18.25 -5.82 2.77
CA VAL A 86 -17.50 -6.91 3.40
C VAL A 86 -16.10 -6.42 3.74
N LEU A 87 -15.60 -6.79 4.91
CA LEU A 87 -14.21 -6.59 5.30
C LEU A 87 -13.61 -7.91 5.80
N ASN A 88 -12.57 -8.39 5.11
CA ASN A 88 -11.87 -9.62 5.43
C ASN A 88 -10.43 -9.31 5.85
N LEU A 89 -10.02 -9.83 7.00
CA LEU A 89 -8.65 -9.82 7.45
C LEU A 89 -8.04 -11.20 7.17
N LYS A 90 -6.97 -11.22 6.36
CA LYS A 90 -6.21 -12.44 6.10
C LYS A 90 -4.79 -12.29 6.62
N THR A 91 -4.25 -13.37 7.16
CA THR A 91 -2.82 -13.50 7.42
C THR A 91 -2.12 -14.07 6.18
N THR A 92 -0.79 -14.05 6.15
CA THR A 92 0.00 -14.51 4.99
C THR A 92 -0.27 -15.97 4.63
N MET A 93 -0.56 -16.82 5.63
CA MET A 93 -0.69 -18.28 5.47
C MET A 93 -1.97 -18.86 6.11
N GLY A 94 -2.85 -18.03 6.68
CA GLY A 94 -4.04 -18.47 7.40
C GLY A 94 -5.35 -18.26 6.65
N THR A 95 -6.42 -18.83 7.19
CA THR A 95 -7.78 -18.64 6.67
C THR A 95 -8.24 -17.20 6.89
N PRO A 96 -8.90 -16.57 5.90
CA PRO A 96 -9.44 -15.22 6.05
C PRO A 96 -10.56 -15.19 7.08
N VAL A 97 -10.48 -14.23 8.00
CA VAL A 97 -11.51 -13.96 9.01
C VAL A 97 -12.33 -12.76 8.56
N ARG A 98 -13.65 -12.91 8.58
CA ARG A 98 -14.57 -11.84 8.23
C ARG A 98 -14.90 -11.00 9.46
N ILE A 99 -14.67 -9.69 9.37
CA ILE A 99 -14.96 -8.73 10.44
C ILE A 99 -16.28 -7.99 10.18
N PHE A 100 -16.63 -7.79 8.90
CA PHE A 100 -17.87 -7.15 8.44
C PHE A 100 -18.36 -7.80 7.12
#